data_AF-A0ABC8WYZ6-F1
#
_entry.id   AF-A0ABC8WYZ6-F1
#
_cell.length_a   1.000
_cell.length_b   1.000
_cell.length_c   1.000
_cell.angle_alpha   90.00
_cell.angle_beta   90.00
_cell.angle_gamma   90.00
#
_symmetry.space_group_name_H-M   'P 1'
#
loop_
_entity.id
_entity.type
_entity.pdbx_description
1 polymer ?
#
loop_
_entity_poly.entity_id
_entity_poly.type
_entity_poly.pdbx_seq_one_letter_code
_entity_poly.pdbx_strand_id
1 'polypeptide(L)'
;MAMATISLQLFFLLAGTSAVVATSRSPMAPAQAPEPSSSAISFLRASCAATNDAADFCYNLLLPYADTFNGSLARVARAASAIAEARQHDFTEELARLKLRGTGAGKVADMALTDCSNEVSTSDMFSNETLGHIDNLIAHQGSQKDFDSQKITAVEFMTSAESGLTQCVDWFHSAGEAAVSSPVGKEVIDGCTTLSPYLQISYMLVDAVKF
;
A
#
# COMPACT_ATOMS: atom_id res chain seq x y z
N MET A 1 -31.49 -49.02 39.25
CA MET A 1 -32.03 -48.21 38.13
C MET A 1 -31.71 -48.99 36.86
N ALA A 2 -32.60 -49.87 36.40
CA ALA A 2 -33.68 -49.59 35.42
C ALA A 2 -33.10 -49.06 34.09
N MET A 3 -32.99 -49.94 33.08
CA MET A 3 -33.79 -49.94 31.83
C MET A 3 -33.58 -48.66 30.98
N ALA A 4 -33.22 -48.70 29.71
CA ALA A 4 -33.94 -49.43 28.68
C ALA A 4 -33.11 -49.63 27.40
N THR A 5 -33.29 -50.83 26.86
CA THR A 5 -33.12 -51.25 25.48
C THR A 5 -33.76 -50.28 24.49
N ILE A 6 -33.01 -49.81 23.49
CA ILE A 6 -33.56 -49.07 22.34
C ILE A 6 -33.76 -50.06 21.20
N SER A 7 -35.04 -50.29 20.87
CA SER A 7 -35.53 -51.19 19.85
C SER A 7 -35.25 -50.72 18.44
N LEU A 8 -34.91 -51.71 17.61
CA LEU A 8 -34.84 -51.72 16.16
C LEU A 8 -36.22 -51.47 15.53
N GLN A 9 -36.38 -50.44 14.68
CA GLN A 9 -37.32 -50.50 13.53
C GLN A 9 -36.74 -49.75 12.32
N LEU A 10 -36.43 -50.53 11.29
CA LEU A 10 -36.34 -50.13 9.88
C LEU A 10 -37.60 -49.34 9.49
N PHE A 11 -37.49 -48.36 8.57
CA PHE A 11 -38.13 -48.45 7.25
C PHE A 11 -37.91 -47.20 6.37
N PHE A 12 -37.74 -47.50 5.07
CA PHE A 12 -37.89 -46.66 3.87
C PHE A 12 -36.76 -45.73 3.38
N LEU A 13 -36.01 -46.32 2.44
CA LEU A 13 -35.39 -45.72 1.25
C LEU A 13 -36.24 -44.60 0.63
N LEU A 14 -35.63 -43.44 0.41
CA LEU A 14 -35.98 -42.50 -0.64
C LEU A 14 -34.68 -41.96 -1.24
N ALA A 15 -34.25 -42.60 -2.32
CA ALA A 15 -33.22 -42.09 -3.21
C ALA A 15 -33.79 -40.89 -3.96
N GLY A 16 -33.59 -39.69 -3.42
CA GLY A 16 -33.84 -38.44 -4.12
C GLY A 16 -32.65 -38.11 -5.02
N THR A 17 -32.80 -38.32 -6.32
CA THR A 17 -31.87 -37.85 -7.34
C THR A 17 -31.90 -36.32 -7.38
N SER A 18 -30.91 -35.67 -6.75
CA SER A 18 -30.67 -34.24 -6.94
C SER A 18 -30.04 -34.03 -8.31
N ALA A 19 -30.86 -33.65 -9.30
CA ALA A 19 -30.36 -33.14 -10.56
C ALA A 19 -29.58 -31.85 -10.28
N VAL A 20 -28.26 -31.91 -10.38
CA VAL A 20 -27.40 -30.72 -10.39
C VAL A 20 -27.69 -30.00 -11.70
N VAL A 21 -28.52 -28.96 -11.64
CA VAL A 21 -28.66 -28.01 -12.75
C VAL A 21 -27.33 -27.25 -12.82
N ALA A 22 -26.46 -27.70 -13.72
CA ALA A 22 -25.30 -26.96 -14.14
C ALA A 22 -25.79 -25.67 -14.82
N THR A 23 -25.92 -24.60 -14.05
CA THR A 23 -26.03 -23.26 -14.63
C THR A 23 -24.68 -22.95 -15.26
N SER A 24 -24.62 -23.10 -16.58
CA SER A 24 -23.56 -22.54 -17.41
C SER A 24 -23.60 -21.02 -17.23
N ARG A 25 -22.95 -20.51 -16.18
CA ARG A 25 -22.56 -19.11 -16.12
C ARG A 25 -21.40 -18.97 -17.07
N SER A 26 -21.71 -18.51 -18.29
CA SER A 26 -20.72 -17.95 -19.19
C SER A 26 -19.85 -16.98 -18.38
N PRO A 27 -18.51 -17.03 -18.46
CA PRO A 27 -17.67 -16.04 -17.82
C PRO A 27 -17.98 -14.70 -18.50
N MET A 28 -18.84 -13.92 -17.85
CA MET A 28 -19.08 -12.54 -18.25
C MET A 28 -17.74 -11.84 -18.05
N ALA A 29 -17.14 -11.39 -19.15
CA ALA A 29 -15.92 -10.60 -19.10
C ALA A 29 -16.13 -9.46 -18.08
N PRO A 30 -15.13 -9.11 -17.25
CA PRO A 30 -15.24 -7.96 -16.37
C PRO A 30 -15.69 -6.75 -17.20
N ALA A 31 -16.78 -6.11 -16.80
CA ALA A 31 -17.20 -4.88 -17.45
C ALA A 31 -16.03 -3.90 -17.38
N GLN A 32 -15.59 -3.40 -18.54
CA GLN A 32 -14.57 -2.34 -18.57
C GLN A 32 -15.08 -1.18 -17.73
N ALA A 33 -14.25 -0.74 -16.77
CA ALA A 33 -14.55 0.46 -16.02
C ALA A 33 -14.79 1.60 -17.03
N PRO A 34 -15.81 2.46 -16.82
CA PRO A 34 -16.02 3.63 -17.66
C PRO A 34 -14.73 4.42 -17.82
N GLU A 35 -14.43 4.89 -19.04
CA GLU A 35 -13.29 5.77 -19.23
C GLU A 35 -13.49 7.08 -18.45
N PRO A 36 -12.43 7.64 -17.83
CA PRO A 36 -12.53 8.88 -17.10
C PRO A 36 -13.03 10.05 -17.94
N SER A 37 -13.80 10.95 -17.33
CA SER A 37 -14.26 12.16 -18.00
C SER A 37 -13.09 13.05 -18.47
N SER A 38 -13.28 13.78 -19.58
CA SER A 38 -12.24 14.68 -20.11
C SER A 38 -11.81 15.76 -19.10
N SER A 39 -12.75 16.23 -18.26
CA SER A 39 -12.48 17.14 -17.14
C SER A 39 -11.64 16.49 -16.05
N ALA A 40 -11.94 15.23 -15.67
CA ALA A 40 -11.17 14.52 -14.66
C ALA A 40 -9.74 14.24 -15.13
N ILE A 41 -9.56 13.86 -16.39
CA ILE A 41 -8.25 13.65 -17.00
C ILE A 41 -7.43 14.95 -16.97
N SER A 42 -8.03 16.08 -17.38
CA SER A 42 -7.35 17.38 -17.41
C SER A 42 -6.97 17.85 -16.02
N PHE A 43 -7.89 17.67 -15.05
CA PHE A 43 -7.63 17.97 -13.64
C PHE A 43 -6.50 17.11 -13.06
N LEU A 44 -6.48 15.81 -13.36
CA LEU A 44 -5.43 14.91 -12.90
C LEU A 44 -4.05 15.32 -13.45
N ARG A 45 -3.95 15.64 -14.76
CA ARG A 45 -2.69 16.12 -15.33
C ARG A 45 -2.20 17.39 -14.64
N ALA A 46 -3.09 18.35 -14.39
CA ALA A 46 -2.74 19.57 -13.67
C ALA A 46 -2.30 19.29 -12.22
N SER A 47 -2.92 18.31 -11.56
CA SER A 47 -2.54 17.88 -10.20
C SER A 47 -1.15 17.24 -10.19
N CYS A 48 -0.88 16.30 -11.11
CA CYS A 48 0.40 15.62 -11.21
C CYS A 48 1.55 16.52 -11.70
N ALA A 49 1.28 17.68 -12.28
CA ALA A 49 2.32 18.67 -12.58
C ALA A 49 3.06 19.15 -11.32
N ALA A 50 2.46 19.00 -10.13
CA ALA A 50 3.11 19.30 -8.85
C ALA A 50 4.26 18.34 -8.50
N THR A 51 4.35 17.18 -9.16
CA THR A 51 5.34 16.14 -8.84
C THR A 51 6.60 16.19 -9.73
N ASN A 52 6.81 17.30 -10.45
CA ASN A 52 7.97 17.56 -11.31
C ASN A 52 8.29 16.36 -12.24
N ASP A 53 9.51 15.81 -12.14
CA ASP A 53 10.00 14.71 -12.99
C ASP A 53 9.19 13.41 -12.84
N ALA A 54 8.35 13.29 -11.79
CA ALA A 54 7.50 12.12 -11.55
C ALA A 54 6.07 12.28 -12.11
N ALA A 55 5.77 13.36 -12.85
CA ALA A 55 4.42 13.68 -13.32
C ALA A 55 3.75 12.56 -14.14
N ASP A 56 4.49 11.90 -15.04
CA ASP A 56 3.95 10.80 -15.84
C ASP A 56 3.65 9.56 -14.99
N PHE A 57 4.50 9.28 -14.01
CA PHE A 57 4.26 8.17 -13.07
C PHE A 57 3.04 8.47 -12.19
N CYS A 58 2.91 9.68 -11.66
CA CYS A 58 1.72 10.15 -10.93
C CYS A 58 0.45 10.00 -11.76
N TYR A 59 0.47 10.45 -13.02
CA TYR A 59 -0.68 10.40 -13.91
C TYR A 59 -1.14 8.96 -14.14
N ASN A 60 -0.22 8.07 -14.54
CA ASN A 60 -0.54 6.67 -14.82
C ASN A 60 -1.03 5.93 -13.57
N LEU A 61 -0.44 6.23 -12.41
CA LEU A 61 -0.82 5.62 -11.13
C LEU A 61 -2.25 5.98 -10.73
N LEU A 62 -2.65 7.23 -10.93
CA LEU A 62 -3.90 7.79 -10.41
C LEU A 62 -5.03 7.86 -11.44
N LEU A 63 -4.73 7.64 -12.73
CA LEU A 63 -5.71 7.63 -13.81
C LEU A 63 -6.94 6.74 -13.54
N PRO A 64 -6.79 5.52 -12.97
CA PRO A 64 -7.95 4.68 -12.66
C PRO A 64 -8.94 5.29 -11.65
N TYR A 65 -8.52 6.31 -10.91
CA TYR A 65 -9.32 6.97 -9.86
C TYR A 65 -9.78 8.38 -10.25
N ALA A 66 -9.46 8.85 -11.47
CA ALA A 66 -9.57 10.25 -11.86
C ALA A 66 -10.96 10.88 -11.58
N ASP A 67 -12.06 10.17 -11.87
CA ASP A 67 -13.41 10.69 -11.64
C ASP A 67 -13.78 10.79 -10.15
N THR A 68 -13.07 10.11 -9.25
CA THR A 68 -13.35 10.16 -7.80
C THR A 68 -12.84 11.45 -7.14
N PHE A 69 -11.91 12.14 -7.79
CA PHE A 69 -11.24 13.31 -7.23
C PHE A 69 -12.13 14.54 -7.18
N ASN A 70 -13.12 14.65 -8.07
CA ASN A 70 -14.09 15.75 -8.10
C ASN A 70 -13.43 17.16 -8.01
N GLY A 71 -12.28 17.34 -8.68
CA GLY A 71 -11.55 18.61 -8.68
C GLY A 71 -10.79 18.94 -7.40
N SER A 72 -10.63 18.01 -6.46
CA SER A 72 -9.94 18.22 -5.19
C SER A 72 -8.52 17.64 -5.20
N LEU A 73 -7.50 18.50 -5.09
CA LEU A 73 -6.10 18.06 -4.98
C LEU A 73 -5.86 17.24 -3.71
N ALA A 74 -6.52 17.58 -2.60
CA ALA A 74 -6.44 16.81 -1.36
C ALA A 74 -6.91 15.35 -1.54
N ARG A 75 -7.90 15.10 -2.41
CA ARG A 75 -8.34 13.74 -2.76
C ARG A 75 -7.35 13.01 -3.66
N VAL A 76 -6.67 13.72 -4.57
CA VAL A 76 -5.57 13.16 -5.38
C VAL A 76 -4.42 12.74 -4.46
N ALA A 77 -4.01 13.64 -3.56
CA ALA A 77 -2.97 13.38 -2.56
C ALA A 77 -3.33 12.17 -1.70
N ARG A 78 -4.54 12.12 -1.14
CA ARG A 78 -5.04 10.99 -0.36
C ARG A 78 -4.96 9.66 -1.12
N ALA A 79 -5.37 9.62 -2.38
CA ALA A 79 -5.32 8.40 -3.16
C ALA A 79 -3.87 7.94 -3.39
N ALA A 80 -2.95 8.88 -3.68
CA ALA A 80 -1.53 8.57 -3.80
C ALA A 80 -0.94 8.03 -2.50
N SER A 81 -1.27 8.65 -1.35
CA SER A 81 -0.81 8.23 -0.03
C SER A 81 -1.32 6.84 0.34
N ALA A 82 -2.60 6.58 0.10
CA ALA A 82 -3.18 5.25 0.37
C ALA A 82 -2.50 4.14 -0.47
N ILE A 83 -2.11 4.45 -1.72
CA ILE A 83 -1.35 3.49 -2.53
C ILE A 83 0.07 3.33 -1.97
N ALA A 84 0.76 4.42 -1.64
CA ALA A 84 2.11 4.37 -1.09
C ALA A 84 2.17 3.56 0.21
N GLU A 85 1.23 3.79 1.12
CA GLU A 85 1.11 3.06 2.38
C GLU A 85 0.78 1.59 2.18
N ALA A 86 -0.13 1.25 1.26
CA ALA A 86 -0.39 -0.16 0.94
C ALA A 86 0.87 -0.87 0.43
N ARG A 87 1.66 -0.19 -0.40
CA ARG A 87 2.95 -0.72 -0.88
C ARG A 87 4.00 -0.82 0.23
N GLN A 88 4.02 0.13 1.16
CA GLN A 88 4.90 0.10 2.32
C GLN A 88 4.55 -1.04 3.26
N HIS A 89 3.25 -1.30 3.46
CA HIS A 89 2.76 -2.42 4.25
C HIS A 89 3.15 -3.76 3.61
N ASP A 90 2.89 -3.93 2.30
CA ASP A 90 3.30 -5.11 1.55
C ASP A 90 4.82 -5.36 1.66
N PHE A 91 5.61 -4.28 1.57
CA PHE A 91 7.08 -4.38 1.69
C PHE A 91 7.52 -4.72 3.11
N THR A 92 6.84 -4.20 4.14
CA THR A 92 7.08 -4.55 5.54
C THR A 92 6.86 -6.05 5.79
N GLU A 93 5.77 -6.62 5.24
CA GLU A 93 5.53 -8.06 5.29
C GLU A 93 6.64 -8.85 4.59
N GLU A 94 7.10 -8.37 3.43
CA GLU A 94 8.17 -9.05 2.69
C GLU A 94 9.49 -9.01 3.46
N LEU A 95 9.86 -7.88 4.06
CA LEU A 95 11.04 -7.76 4.93
C LEU A 95 10.96 -8.73 6.11
N ALA A 96 9.78 -8.93 6.70
CA ALA A 96 9.59 -9.92 7.75
C ALA A 96 9.84 -11.35 7.25
N ARG A 97 9.40 -11.70 6.02
CA ARG A 97 9.68 -13.00 5.39
C ARG A 97 11.17 -13.17 5.07
N LEU A 98 11.80 -12.13 4.54
CA LEU A 98 13.24 -12.14 4.23
C LEU A 98 14.09 -12.33 5.48
N LYS A 99 13.70 -11.71 6.60
CA LYS A 99 14.37 -11.94 7.90
C LYS A 99 14.36 -13.38 8.35
N LEU A 100 13.27 -14.11 8.11
CA LEU A 100 13.19 -15.54 8.42
C LEU A 100 14.11 -16.39 7.52
N ARG A 101 14.33 -15.96 6.28
CA ARG A 101 15.24 -16.62 5.33
C ARG A 101 16.71 -16.34 5.67
N GLY A 102 17.01 -15.14 6.14
CA GLY A 102 18.38 -14.63 6.29
C GLY A 102 19.03 -14.34 4.94
N THR A 103 20.09 -13.54 4.95
CA THR A 103 20.76 -13.10 3.72
C THR A 103 21.67 -14.18 3.11
N GLY A 104 22.17 -15.10 3.94
CA GLY A 104 23.22 -16.05 3.55
C GLY A 104 24.59 -15.41 3.33
N ALA A 105 24.73 -14.10 3.55
CA ALA A 105 25.95 -13.32 3.35
C ALA A 105 26.72 -13.06 4.66
N GLY A 106 26.28 -13.68 5.77
CA GLY A 106 26.93 -13.60 7.07
C GLY A 106 26.26 -12.62 8.03
N LYS A 107 26.76 -12.61 9.27
CA LYS A 107 26.11 -11.95 10.42
C LYS A 107 25.88 -10.44 10.23
N VAL A 108 26.80 -9.74 9.56
CA VAL A 108 26.68 -8.29 9.34
C VAL A 108 25.55 -7.97 8.36
N ALA A 109 25.39 -8.78 7.32
CA ALA A 109 24.29 -8.64 6.36
C ALA A 109 22.93 -8.96 7.01
N ASP A 110 22.86 -9.98 7.86
CA ASP A 110 21.64 -10.31 8.61
C ASP A 110 21.26 -9.23 9.64
N MET A 111 22.26 -8.53 10.19
CA MET A 111 22.04 -7.36 11.04
C MET A 111 21.48 -6.19 10.24
N ALA A 112 22.07 -5.86 9.09
CA ALA A 112 21.54 -4.82 8.18
C ALA A 112 20.10 -5.11 7.75
N LEU A 113 19.77 -6.37 7.44
CA LEU A 113 18.39 -6.80 7.15
C LEU A 113 17.45 -6.60 8.36
N THR A 114 17.94 -6.89 9.56
CA THR A 114 17.16 -6.70 10.80
C THR A 114 16.87 -5.23 11.05
N ASP A 115 17.88 -4.38 10.93
CA ASP A 115 17.79 -2.94 11.12
C ASP A 115 16.87 -2.31 10.07
N CYS A 116 17.05 -2.66 8.79
CA CYS A 116 16.19 -2.24 7.69
C CYS A 116 14.71 -2.55 7.96
N SER A 117 14.40 -3.79 8.33
CA SER A 117 13.04 -4.18 8.65
C SER A 117 12.46 -3.40 9.83
N ASN A 118 13.24 -3.16 10.88
CA ASN A 118 12.74 -2.44 12.06
C ASN A 118 12.43 -0.98 11.72
N GLU A 119 13.29 -0.35 10.92
CA GLU A 119 13.12 1.02 10.46
C GLU A 119 11.85 1.15 9.61
N VAL A 120 11.73 0.33 8.55
CA VAL A 120 10.57 0.36 7.64
C VAL A 120 9.27 0.01 8.37
N SER A 121 9.30 -0.96 9.29
CA SER A 121 8.13 -1.31 10.11
C SER A 121 7.71 -0.16 11.03
N THR A 122 8.67 0.57 11.59
CA THR A 122 8.39 1.74 12.45
C THR A 122 7.72 2.84 11.66
N SER A 123 8.19 3.10 10.43
CA SER A 123 7.54 4.05 9.53
C SER A 123 6.12 3.60 9.15
N ASP A 124 5.88 2.30 8.94
CA ASP A 124 4.55 1.76 8.58
C ASP A 124 3.50 1.95 9.70
N MET A 125 3.95 2.04 10.96
CA MET A 125 3.04 2.31 12.09
C MET A 125 2.32 3.66 11.97
N PHE A 126 2.90 4.62 11.24
CA PHE A 126 2.33 5.96 11.04
C PHE A 126 1.44 6.07 9.79
N SER A 127 1.29 5.02 8.99
CA SER A 127 0.50 5.02 7.75
C SER A 127 -0.95 5.50 8.01
N ASN A 128 -1.67 4.84 8.92
CA ASN A 128 -3.05 5.25 9.25
C ASN A 128 -3.17 6.68 9.78
N GLU A 129 -2.18 7.14 10.55
CA GLU A 129 -2.16 8.50 11.08
C GLU A 129 -1.91 9.54 9.98
N THR A 130 -1.00 9.22 9.05
CA THR A 130 -0.76 10.00 7.82
C THR A 130 -2.05 10.19 7.02
N LEU A 131 -2.80 9.11 6.78
CA LEU A 131 -4.11 9.20 6.12
C LEU A 131 -5.12 10.03 6.91
N GLY A 132 -5.11 9.94 8.23
CA GLY A 132 -5.99 10.73 9.10
C GLY A 132 -5.72 12.23 9.01
N HIS A 133 -4.44 12.61 8.95
CA HIS A 133 -4.06 14.00 8.73
C HIS A 133 -4.54 14.51 7.37
N ILE A 134 -4.41 13.71 6.31
CA ILE A 134 -4.88 14.08 4.97
C ILE A 134 -6.42 14.15 4.91
N ASP A 135 -7.13 13.28 5.63
CA ASP A 135 -8.59 13.35 5.75
C ASP A 135 -9.05 14.69 6.34
N ASN A 136 -8.31 15.21 7.34
CA ASN A 136 -8.58 16.53 7.90
C ASN A 136 -8.31 17.65 6.88
N LEU A 137 -7.31 17.50 6.01
CA LEU A 137 -7.09 18.43 4.88
C LEU A 137 -8.27 18.39 3.90
N ILE A 138 -8.81 17.20 3.58
CA ILE A 138 -9.98 17.08 2.69
C ILE A 138 -11.20 17.77 3.33
N ALA A 139 -11.40 17.57 4.63
CA ALA A 139 -12.54 18.12 5.34
C ALA A 139 -12.53 19.66 5.42
N HIS A 140 -11.36 20.31 5.25
CA HIS A 140 -11.18 21.76 5.40
C HIS A 140 -11.83 22.31 6.69
N GLN A 141 -11.69 21.57 7.79
CA GLN A 141 -12.25 21.96 9.09
C GLN A 141 -11.18 22.66 9.93
N GLY A 142 -11.58 23.75 10.59
CA GLY A 142 -10.72 24.49 11.50
C GLY A 142 -10.08 25.73 10.89
N SER A 143 -9.06 26.23 11.56
CA SER A 143 -8.30 27.41 11.13
C SER A 143 -7.21 27.04 10.13
N GLN A 144 -6.66 28.04 9.43
CA GLN A 144 -5.48 27.85 8.58
C GLN A 144 -4.31 27.22 9.35
N LYS A 145 -4.16 27.58 10.63
CA LYS A 145 -3.13 26.98 11.50
C LYS A 145 -3.37 25.48 11.71
N ASP A 146 -4.63 25.07 11.89
CA ASP A 146 -4.96 23.66 12.04
C ASP A 146 -4.63 22.91 10.75
N PHE A 147 -5.04 23.45 9.60
CA PHE A 147 -4.68 22.90 8.28
C PHE A 147 -3.17 22.77 8.08
N ASP A 148 -2.41 23.83 8.35
CA ASP A 148 -0.96 23.81 8.20
C ASP A 148 -0.32 22.76 9.12
N SER A 149 -0.83 22.61 10.34
CA SER A 149 -0.39 21.57 11.27
C SER A 149 -0.66 20.16 10.74
N GLN A 150 -1.88 19.90 10.22
CA GLN A 150 -2.20 18.60 9.63
C GLN A 150 -1.28 18.29 8.44
N LYS A 151 -1.03 19.29 7.59
CA LYS A 151 -0.17 19.14 6.41
C LYS A 151 1.27 18.83 6.80
N ILE A 152 1.84 19.61 7.73
CA ILE A 152 3.22 19.44 8.19
C ILE A 152 3.42 18.04 8.78
N THR A 153 2.52 17.57 9.63
CA THR A 153 2.65 16.25 10.24
C THR A 153 2.54 15.11 9.22
N ALA A 154 1.60 15.19 8.27
CA ALA A 154 1.51 14.21 7.19
C ALA A 154 2.80 14.15 6.34
N VAL A 155 3.36 15.32 6.00
CA VAL A 155 4.62 15.43 5.26
C VAL A 155 5.79 14.86 6.07
N GLU A 156 5.88 15.16 7.36
CA GLU A 156 6.94 14.67 8.24
C GLU A 156 6.96 13.14 8.28
N PHE A 157 5.81 12.49 8.43
CA PHE A 157 5.74 11.03 8.42
C PHE A 157 6.17 10.40 7.10
N MET A 158 5.77 10.98 5.96
CA MET A 158 6.19 10.48 4.65
C MET A 158 7.70 10.66 4.40
N THR A 159 8.25 11.82 4.76
CA THR A 159 9.70 12.08 4.61
C THR A 159 10.55 11.19 5.52
N SER A 160 10.03 10.87 6.72
CA SER A 160 10.64 9.89 7.62
C SER A 160 10.65 8.49 6.99
N ALA A 161 9.53 8.05 6.42
CA ALA A 161 9.45 6.76 5.71
C ALA A 161 10.44 6.66 4.54
N GLU A 162 10.52 7.70 3.70
CA GLU A 162 11.48 7.77 2.58
C GLU A 162 12.94 7.73 3.07
N SER A 163 13.23 8.44 4.15
CA SER A 163 14.56 8.42 4.78
C SER A 163 14.91 7.04 5.32
N GLY A 164 13.94 6.32 5.89
CA GLY A 164 14.10 4.93 6.33
C GLY A 164 14.47 3.97 5.20
N LEU A 165 13.86 4.12 4.02
CA LEU A 165 14.21 3.32 2.84
C LEU A 165 15.63 3.61 2.36
N THR A 166 16.03 4.88 2.35
CA THR A 166 17.39 5.27 1.95
C THR A 166 18.43 4.70 2.92
N GLN A 167 18.18 4.83 4.23
CA GLN A 167 19.05 4.26 5.27
C GLN A 167 19.15 2.73 5.16
N CYS A 168 18.06 2.04 4.84
CA CYS A 168 18.09 0.59 4.61
C CYS A 168 19.08 0.22 3.48
N VAL A 169 19.01 0.91 2.34
CA VAL A 169 19.93 0.68 1.22
C VAL A 169 21.39 0.96 1.64
N ASP A 170 21.62 2.05 2.35
CA ASP A 170 22.95 2.42 2.86
C ASP A 170 23.52 1.39 3.85
N TRP A 171 22.68 0.77 4.69
CA TRP A 171 23.10 -0.31 5.60
C TRP A 171 23.55 -1.56 4.83
N PHE A 172 22.88 -1.93 3.75
CA PHE A 172 23.32 -3.04 2.91
C PHE A 172 24.66 -2.74 2.22
N HIS A 173 24.83 -1.53 1.69
CA HIS A 173 26.12 -1.10 1.14
C HIS A 173 27.23 -1.09 2.20
N SER A 174 26.93 -0.64 3.41
CA SER A 174 27.86 -0.63 4.54
C SER A 174 28.21 -2.03 5.04
N ALA A 175 27.29 -3.00 4.92
CA ALA A 175 27.52 -4.41 5.22
C ALA A 175 28.42 -5.11 4.18
N GLY A 176 28.67 -4.47 3.03
CA GLY A 176 29.64 -4.88 2.02
C GLY A 176 29.06 -5.64 0.83
N GLU A 177 29.90 -5.89 -0.16
CA GLU A 177 29.48 -6.43 -1.47
C GLU A 177 28.76 -7.78 -1.38
N ALA A 178 29.12 -8.63 -0.42
CA ALA A 178 28.43 -9.90 -0.22
C ALA A 178 26.96 -9.70 0.20
N ALA A 179 26.65 -8.66 0.99
CA ALA A 179 25.29 -8.32 1.38
C ALA A 179 24.50 -7.82 0.18
N VAL A 180 25.04 -6.84 -0.55
CA VAL A 180 24.42 -6.24 -1.75
C VAL A 180 24.18 -7.26 -2.85
N SER A 181 25.14 -8.15 -3.09
CA SER A 181 25.05 -9.15 -4.16
C SER A 181 24.21 -10.38 -3.80
N SER A 182 23.90 -10.58 -2.52
CA SER A 182 23.05 -11.68 -2.05
C SER A 182 21.64 -11.58 -2.65
N PRO A 183 20.94 -12.72 -2.89
CA PRO A 183 19.57 -12.69 -3.39
C PRO A 183 18.65 -11.82 -2.52
N VAL A 184 18.73 -11.95 -1.20
CA VAL A 184 17.93 -11.16 -0.26
C VAL A 184 18.32 -9.69 -0.29
N GLY A 185 19.61 -9.35 -0.34
CA GLY A 185 20.03 -7.96 -0.45
C GLY A 185 19.50 -7.27 -1.71
N LYS A 186 19.49 -7.98 -2.84
CA LYS A 186 18.85 -7.48 -4.08
C LYS A 186 17.35 -7.29 -3.90
N GLU A 187 16.66 -8.28 -3.34
CA GLU A 187 15.21 -8.19 -3.07
C GLU A 187 14.88 -6.98 -2.17
N VAL A 188 15.70 -6.70 -1.14
CA VAL A 188 15.52 -5.54 -0.26
C VAL A 188 15.78 -4.21 -0.99
N ILE A 189 16.91 -4.10 -1.70
CA ILE A 189 17.30 -2.86 -2.40
C ILE A 189 16.28 -2.55 -3.50
N ASP A 190 15.85 -3.55 -4.26
CA ASP A 190 14.83 -3.42 -5.29
C ASP A 190 13.49 -2.97 -4.67
N GLY A 191 13.10 -3.54 -3.53
CA GLY A 191 11.91 -3.15 -2.79
C GLY A 191 11.94 -1.69 -2.33
N CYS A 192 13.05 -1.25 -1.72
CA CYS A 192 13.24 0.15 -1.32
C CYS A 192 13.15 1.10 -2.52
N THR A 193 13.88 0.79 -3.59
CA THR A 193 13.93 1.61 -4.81
C THR A 193 12.58 1.65 -5.53
N THR A 194 11.80 0.56 -5.46
CA THR A 194 10.46 0.49 -6.03
C THR A 194 9.45 1.31 -5.22
N LEU A 195 9.60 1.37 -3.90
CA LEU A 195 8.67 2.08 -3.01
C LEU A 195 8.91 3.59 -3.01
N SER A 196 10.16 4.05 -3.11
CA SER A 196 10.51 5.49 -3.01
C SER A 196 9.66 6.41 -3.92
N PRO A 197 9.44 6.11 -5.22
CA PRO A 197 8.63 6.98 -6.09
C PRO A 197 7.18 7.15 -5.63
N TYR A 198 6.59 6.15 -4.95
CA TYR A 198 5.23 6.24 -4.44
C TYR A 198 5.16 7.22 -3.25
N LEU A 199 6.10 7.11 -2.31
CA LEU A 199 6.20 8.02 -1.17
C LEU A 199 6.51 9.45 -1.63
N GLN A 200 7.42 9.61 -2.59
CA GLN A 200 7.81 10.91 -3.13
C GLN A 200 6.63 11.65 -3.78
N ILE A 201 5.87 10.97 -4.65
CA ILE A 201 4.67 11.56 -5.26
C ILE A 201 3.62 11.91 -4.20
N SER A 202 3.39 11.00 -3.25
CA SER A 202 2.46 11.24 -2.15
C SER A 202 2.82 12.51 -1.37
N TYR A 203 4.09 12.62 -0.97
CA TYR A 203 4.63 13.80 -0.29
C TYR A 203 4.42 15.08 -1.11
N MET A 204 4.83 15.09 -2.39
CA MET A 204 4.72 16.27 -3.26
C MET A 204 3.27 16.71 -3.45
N LEU A 205 2.34 15.76 -3.59
CA LEU A 205 0.92 16.07 -3.72
C LEU A 205 0.32 16.64 -2.43
N VAL A 206 0.70 16.09 -1.25
CA VAL A 206 0.25 16.61 0.05
C VAL A 206 0.78 18.03 0.28
N ASP A 207 2.07 18.27 0.01
CA ASP A 207 2.67 19.59 0.21
C ASP A 207 2.02 20.67 -0.68
N ALA A 208 1.61 20.28 -1.88
CA ALA A 208 0.92 21.15 -2.83
C ALA A 208 -0.54 21.49 -2.46
N VAL A 209 -1.14 20.81 -1.47
CA VAL A 209 -2.50 21.14 -1.00
C VAL A 209 -2.47 22.50 -0.28
N LYS A 210 -3.47 23.33 -0.57
CA LYS A 210 -3.66 24.68 -0.02
C LYS A 210 -4.93 24.74 0.82
N PHE A 211 -4.93 25.62 1.83
CA PHE A 211 -6.08 25.94 2.67
C PHE A 211 -7.20 26.63 1.86
#